data_AF-A0A443K2J2-F1
#
_entry.id   AF-A0A443K2J2-F1
#
_cell.length_a   1.000
_cell.length_b   1.000
_cell.length_c   1.000
_cell.angle_alpha   90.00
_cell.angle_beta   90.00
_cell.angle_gamma   90.00
#
_symmetry.space_group_name_H-M   'P 1'
#
loop_
_entity.id
_entity.type
_entity.pdbx_description
1 polymer ?
#
loop_
_entity_poly.entity_id
_entity_poly.type
_entity_poly.pdbx_seq_one_letter_code
_entity_poly.pdbx_strand_id
1 'polypeptide(L)'
;MELNTVAQYVYTEGLILPQIKLNFTRDWENGPFRKLIEANVRVPRQTMGDIDAQLASNRVGILRMRDLAARYGADLLLVAMSELQAYSEARMRSAIRALPDGIYEGTDGLDNDGLDGPDPVVKARLIVRGDEITVDYEGTSAQVRSSINSPFASTISVTVSCLKAALTSADIPFQRWGDAPDHGDRAEGMPAESAPLRAGQITPAKLFARVQRDDEGAGHRGTG
;
A
#
# COMPACT_ATOMS: atom_id res chain seq x y z
N MET A 1 5.38 13.32 -12.09
CA MET A 1 4.47 13.88 -11.08
C MET A 1 5.33 14.71 -10.13
N GLU A 2 5.15 16.02 -10.09
CA GLU A 2 5.90 16.88 -9.16
C GLU A 2 5.34 16.72 -7.75
N LEU A 3 6.21 16.29 -6.83
CA LEU A 3 5.93 16.29 -5.40
C LEU A 3 5.97 17.74 -4.89
N ASN A 4 4.88 18.19 -4.26
CA ASN A 4 4.86 19.45 -3.56
C ASN A 4 5.41 19.22 -2.15
N THR A 5 6.70 19.41 -1.96
CA THR A 5 7.41 19.12 -0.70
C THR A 5 7.04 20.09 0.42
N VAL A 6 6.51 21.28 0.09
CA VAL A 6 6.06 22.29 1.05
C VAL A 6 4.54 22.28 1.26
N ALA A 7 3.84 21.26 0.76
CA ALA A 7 2.40 21.12 0.99
C ALA A 7 2.14 20.95 2.49
N GLN A 8 1.28 21.82 3.05
CA GLN A 8 0.85 21.75 4.45
C GLN A 8 -0.57 21.21 4.62
N TYR A 9 -1.30 21.09 3.51
CA TYR A 9 -2.68 20.59 3.48
C TYR A 9 -2.85 19.70 2.25
N VAL A 10 -3.67 18.65 2.36
CA VAL A 10 -3.96 17.75 1.23
C VAL A 10 -4.50 18.49 0.00
N TYR A 11 -5.22 19.60 0.20
CA TYR A 11 -5.77 20.42 -0.88
C TYR A 11 -4.69 21.10 -1.74
N THR A 12 -3.47 21.26 -1.22
CA THR A 12 -2.33 21.80 -1.98
C THR A 12 -1.53 20.71 -2.70
N GLU A 13 -1.95 19.45 -2.59
CA GLU A 13 -1.41 18.32 -3.33
C GLU A 13 -2.13 18.08 -4.67
N GLY A 14 -3.02 18.98 -5.09
CA GLY A 14 -3.67 18.95 -6.40
C GLY A 14 -5.08 18.33 -6.36
N LEU A 15 -5.48 17.70 -7.47
CA LEU A 15 -6.83 17.20 -7.64
C LEU A 15 -7.07 15.94 -6.79
N ILE A 16 -8.04 16.03 -5.87
CA ILE A 16 -8.53 14.90 -5.08
C ILE A 16 -9.85 14.43 -5.69
N LEU A 17 -9.87 13.19 -6.19
CA LEU A 17 -11.05 12.58 -6.76
C LEU A 17 -11.61 11.56 -5.77
N PRO A 18 -12.79 11.80 -5.17
CA PRO A 18 -13.44 10.78 -4.34
C PRO A 18 -13.88 9.58 -5.19
N GLN A 19 -14.27 8.49 -4.53
CA GLN A 19 -14.85 7.35 -5.22
C GLN A 19 -16.16 7.76 -5.90
N ILE A 20 -16.12 7.87 -7.23
CA ILE A 20 -17.27 8.28 -8.04
C ILE A 20 -17.55 7.25 -9.12
N LYS A 21 -18.84 7.01 -9.37
CA LYS A 21 -19.28 6.16 -10.48
C LYS A 21 -19.44 7.02 -11.72
N LEU A 22 -18.69 6.70 -12.77
CA LEU A 22 -18.71 7.41 -14.03
C LEU A 22 -19.42 6.59 -15.11
N ASN A 23 -20.18 7.26 -15.97
CA ASN A 23 -20.60 6.71 -17.24
C ASN A 23 -19.51 6.98 -18.28
N PHE A 24 -18.96 5.93 -18.88
CA PHE A 24 -17.84 6.06 -19.80
C PHE A 24 -18.16 6.97 -21.01
N THR A 25 -19.29 6.75 -21.68
CA THR A 25 -19.64 7.54 -22.87
C THR A 25 -20.02 8.98 -22.53
N ARG A 26 -20.82 9.20 -21.48
CA ARG A 26 -21.28 10.54 -21.11
C ARG A 26 -20.19 11.37 -20.43
N ASP A 27 -19.47 10.78 -19.49
CA ASP A 27 -18.57 11.51 -18.58
C ASP A 27 -17.11 11.50 -19.06
N TRP A 28 -16.67 10.43 -19.76
CA TRP A 28 -15.28 10.23 -20.17
C TRP A 28 -15.01 10.55 -21.65
N GLU A 29 -15.76 9.96 -22.60
CA GLU A 29 -15.56 10.14 -24.05
C GLU A 29 -15.85 11.57 -24.51
N ASN A 30 -14.86 12.46 -24.42
CA ASN A 30 -14.99 13.91 -24.58
C ASN A 30 -16.02 14.55 -23.61
N GLY A 31 -16.33 13.85 -22.53
CA GLY A 31 -17.31 14.24 -21.52
C GLY A 31 -16.79 15.30 -20.54
N PRO A 32 -17.68 15.84 -19.69
CA PRO A 32 -17.34 16.92 -18.76
C PRO A 32 -16.29 16.52 -17.72
N PHE A 33 -16.26 15.26 -17.29
CA PHE A 33 -15.31 14.81 -16.27
C PHE A 33 -13.88 14.72 -16.82
N ARG A 34 -13.71 14.22 -18.06
CA ARG A 34 -12.41 14.26 -18.75
C ARG A 34 -11.89 15.70 -18.88
N LYS A 35 -12.74 16.61 -19.37
CA LYS A 35 -12.39 18.04 -19.52
C LYS A 35 -12.00 18.69 -18.18
N LEU A 36 -12.70 18.33 -17.10
CA LEU A 36 -12.38 18.81 -15.76
C LEU A 36 -10.98 18.37 -15.33
N ILE A 37 -10.61 17.09 -15.54
CA ILE A 37 -9.26 16.61 -15.23
C ILE A 37 -8.23 17.32 -16.10
N GLU A 38 -8.44 17.36 -17.42
CA GLU A 38 -7.53 17.99 -18.38
C GLU A 38 -7.23 19.45 -18.03
N ALA A 39 -8.22 20.21 -17.56
CA ALA A 39 -8.07 21.61 -17.14
C ALA A 39 -7.26 21.79 -15.84
N ASN A 40 -7.15 20.75 -15.01
CA ASN A 40 -6.56 20.84 -13.66
C ASN A 40 -5.23 20.09 -13.53
N VAL A 41 -4.64 19.62 -14.65
CA VAL A 41 -3.35 18.92 -14.65
C VAL A 41 -2.34 19.60 -15.56
N ARG A 42 -1.07 19.62 -15.16
CA ARG A 42 0.00 20.32 -15.91
C ARG A 42 0.38 19.65 -17.23
N VAL A 43 0.28 18.32 -17.30
CA VAL A 43 0.67 17.51 -18.46
C VAL A 43 -0.52 16.69 -18.98
N PRO A 44 -1.61 17.33 -19.44
CA PRO A 44 -2.89 16.67 -19.69
C PRO A 44 -2.79 15.52 -20.69
N ARG A 45 -2.00 15.66 -21.76
CA ARG A 45 -1.81 14.56 -22.73
C ARG A 45 -1.23 13.30 -22.10
N GLN A 46 -0.24 13.43 -21.22
CA GLN A 46 0.40 12.29 -20.54
C GLN A 46 -0.54 11.71 -19.48
N THR A 47 -1.08 12.56 -18.60
CA THR A 47 -2.00 12.13 -17.54
C THR A 47 -3.23 11.41 -18.13
N MET A 48 -3.82 11.95 -19.19
CA MET A 48 -4.97 11.33 -19.84
C MET A 48 -4.59 10.02 -20.55
N GLY A 49 -3.42 9.95 -21.16
CA GLY A 49 -2.90 8.71 -21.73
C GLY A 49 -2.77 7.60 -20.68
N ASP A 50 -2.26 7.91 -19.49
CA ASP A 50 -2.15 6.95 -18.39
C ASP A 50 -3.52 6.47 -17.88
N ILE A 51 -4.50 7.38 -17.78
CA ILE A 51 -5.85 6.99 -17.34
C ILE A 51 -6.56 6.18 -18.43
N ASP A 52 -6.45 6.57 -19.70
CA ASP A 52 -7.00 5.82 -20.83
C ASP A 52 -6.39 4.41 -20.90
N ALA A 53 -5.09 4.26 -20.64
CA ALA A 53 -4.41 2.97 -20.55
C ALA A 53 -4.93 2.10 -19.39
N GLN A 54 -5.16 2.68 -18.20
CA GLN A 54 -5.76 1.97 -17.07
C GLN A 54 -7.19 1.50 -17.37
N LEU A 55 -8.01 2.34 -18.01
CA LEU A 55 -9.37 2.00 -18.42
C LEU A 55 -9.38 0.87 -19.48
N ALA A 56 -8.46 0.94 -20.44
CA ALA A 56 -8.29 -0.12 -21.45
C ALA A 56 -7.87 -1.45 -20.81
N SER A 57 -6.91 -1.42 -19.87
CA SER A 57 -6.49 -2.60 -19.11
C SER A 57 -7.65 -3.24 -18.35
N ASN A 58 -8.44 -2.44 -17.64
CA ASN A 58 -9.63 -2.92 -16.92
C ASN A 58 -10.65 -3.53 -17.87
N ARG A 59 -10.87 -2.94 -19.05
CA ARG A 59 -11.78 -3.48 -20.07
C ARG A 59 -11.30 -4.84 -20.57
N VAL A 60 -10.00 -5.01 -20.83
CA VAL A 60 -9.42 -6.31 -21.19
C VAL A 60 -9.63 -7.32 -20.06
N GLY A 61 -9.39 -6.94 -18.80
CA GLY A 61 -9.65 -7.78 -17.63
C GLY A 61 -11.10 -8.27 -17.59
N ILE A 62 -12.07 -7.37 -17.74
CA ILE A 62 -13.51 -7.73 -17.79
C ILE A 62 -13.80 -8.74 -18.89
N LEU A 63 -13.25 -8.55 -20.09
CA LEU A 63 -13.45 -9.47 -21.21
C LEU A 63 -12.88 -10.86 -20.89
N ARG A 64 -11.66 -10.94 -20.35
CA ARG A 64 -11.05 -12.22 -19.95
C ARG A 64 -11.83 -12.92 -18.85
N MET A 65 -12.32 -12.18 -17.87
CA MET A 65 -13.16 -12.73 -16.80
C MET A 65 -14.49 -13.28 -17.33
N ARG A 66 -15.10 -12.59 -18.30
CA ARG A 66 -16.32 -13.07 -18.99
C ARG A 66 -16.04 -14.33 -19.82
N ASP A 67 -14.93 -14.38 -20.54
CA ASP A 67 -14.52 -15.56 -21.30
C ASP A 67 -14.34 -16.78 -20.39
N LEU A 68 -13.71 -16.59 -19.22
CA LEU A 68 -13.55 -17.65 -18.21
C LEU A 68 -14.90 -18.11 -17.67
N ALA A 69 -15.77 -17.17 -17.29
CA ALA A 69 -17.11 -17.49 -16.79
C ALA A 69 -17.97 -18.22 -17.84
N ALA A 70 -17.86 -17.86 -19.12
CA ALA A 70 -18.56 -18.53 -20.21
C ALA A 70 -18.05 -19.97 -20.44
N ARG A 71 -16.75 -20.22 -20.22
CA ARG A 71 -16.13 -21.54 -20.42
C ARG A 71 -16.35 -22.50 -19.24
N TYR A 72 -16.24 -21.98 -18.01
CA TYR A 72 -16.17 -22.80 -16.80
C TYR A 72 -17.36 -22.61 -15.86
N GLY A 73 -18.22 -21.63 -16.12
CA GLY A 73 -19.28 -21.21 -15.21
C GLY A 73 -18.78 -20.24 -14.13
N ALA A 74 -19.68 -19.36 -13.69
CA ALA A 74 -19.36 -18.37 -12.65
C ALA A 74 -19.07 -19.02 -11.29
N ASP A 75 -19.83 -20.06 -10.92
CA ASP A 75 -19.69 -20.72 -9.61
C ASP A 75 -18.31 -21.36 -9.45
N LEU A 76 -17.83 -22.10 -10.46
CA LEU A 76 -16.51 -22.71 -10.44
C LEU A 76 -15.39 -21.66 -10.41
N LEU A 77 -15.58 -20.55 -11.10
CA LEU A 77 -14.61 -19.45 -11.10
C LEU A 77 -14.50 -18.79 -9.71
N LEU A 78 -15.62 -18.59 -9.02
CA LEU A 78 -15.64 -18.06 -7.66
C LEU A 78 -14.95 -19.03 -6.67
N VAL A 79 -15.20 -20.34 -6.81
CA VAL A 79 -14.50 -21.36 -6.02
C VAL A 79 -12.99 -21.28 -6.27
N ALA A 80 -12.55 -21.24 -7.53
CA ALA A 80 -11.12 -21.15 -7.86
C ALA A 80 -10.47 -19.88 -7.29
N MET A 81 -11.16 -18.74 -7.28
CA MET A 81 -10.66 -17.52 -6.65
C MET A 81 -10.50 -17.69 -5.13
N SER A 82 -11.48 -18.31 -4.48
CA SER A 82 -11.44 -18.59 -3.04
C SER A 82 -10.27 -19.52 -2.71
N GLU A 83 -10.08 -20.58 -3.49
CA GLU A 83 -8.97 -21.53 -3.31
C GLU A 83 -7.60 -20.85 -3.50
N LEU A 84 -7.48 -19.93 -4.46
CA LEU A 84 -6.25 -19.15 -4.63
C LEU A 84 -5.93 -18.26 -3.42
N GLN A 85 -6.96 -17.65 -2.81
CA GLN A 85 -6.79 -16.85 -1.60
C GLN A 85 -6.38 -17.74 -0.42
N ALA A 86 -7.08 -18.86 -0.21
CA ALA A 86 -6.76 -19.83 0.84
C ALA A 86 -5.34 -20.41 0.68
N TYR A 87 -4.92 -20.69 -0.55
CA TYR A 87 -3.56 -21.13 -0.85
C TYR A 87 -2.52 -20.08 -0.46
N SER A 88 -2.71 -18.82 -0.87
CA SER A 88 -1.81 -17.72 -0.48
C SER A 88 -1.73 -17.55 1.03
N GLU A 89 -2.86 -17.62 1.75
CA GLU A 89 -2.90 -17.55 3.20
C GLU A 89 -2.15 -18.71 3.86
N ALA A 90 -2.41 -19.95 3.43
CA ALA A 90 -1.76 -21.13 3.98
C ALA A 90 -0.23 -21.08 3.80
N ARG A 91 0.24 -20.58 2.64
CA ARG A 91 1.66 -20.41 2.37
C ARG A 91 2.28 -19.33 3.26
N MET A 92 1.59 -18.21 3.46
CA MET A 92 2.05 -17.15 4.35
C MET A 92 2.12 -17.63 5.81
N ARG A 93 1.05 -18.26 6.32
CA ARG A 93 1.03 -18.86 7.67
C ARG A 93 2.14 -19.89 7.85
N SER A 94 2.40 -20.72 6.84
CA SER A 94 3.51 -21.67 6.88
C SER A 94 4.87 -21.00 6.96
N ALA A 95 5.07 -19.87 6.29
CA ALA A 95 6.31 -19.11 6.39
C ALA A 95 6.45 -18.45 7.76
N ILE A 96 5.36 -17.93 8.33
CA ILE A 96 5.37 -17.35 9.68
C ILE A 96 5.73 -18.41 10.73
N ARG A 97 5.19 -19.64 10.64
CA ARG A 97 5.53 -20.75 11.56
C ARG A 97 7.00 -21.15 11.58
N ALA A 98 7.74 -20.83 10.52
CA ALA A 98 9.17 -21.10 10.47
C ALA A 98 9.99 -20.08 11.27
N LEU A 99 9.41 -18.93 11.61
CA LEU A 99 10.03 -17.93 12.46
C LEU A 99 9.94 -18.36 13.93
N PRO A 100 10.97 -18.07 14.75
CA PRO A 100 10.85 -18.18 16.19
C PRO A 100 9.78 -17.23 16.75
N ASP A 101 8.94 -17.74 17.66
CA ASP A 101 8.03 -16.88 18.43
C ASP A 101 8.85 -15.85 19.23
N GLY A 102 8.40 -14.59 19.21
CA GLY A 102 9.16 -13.51 19.82
C GLY A 102 8.69 -12.12 19.45
N ILE A 103 9.43 -11.13 19.94
CA ILE A 103 9.22 -9.72 19.64
C ILE A 103 10.43 -9.21 18.87
N TYR A 104 10.17 -8.60 17.71
CA TYR A 104 11.17 -7.99 16.84
C TYR A 104 10.87 -6.51 16.72
N GLU A 105 11.87 -5.66 16.91
CA GLU A 105 11.70 -4.20 16.90
C GLU A 105 12.60 -3.55 15.86
N GLY A 106 12.04 -2.59 15.14
CA GLY A 106 12.74 -1.78 14.14
C GLY A 106 12.45 -0.30 14.38
N THR A 107 13.47 0.53 14.24
CA THR A 107 13.33 1.99 14.28
C THR A 107 14.09 2.58 13.10
N ASP A 108 13.45 3.47 12.36
CA ASP A 108 14.08 4.17 11.25
C ASP A 108 13.71 5.66 11.22
N GLY A 109 14.68 6.50 10.87
CA GLY A 109 14.53 7.95 10.80
C GLY A 109 14.32 8.42 9.36
N LEU A 110 13.52 9.45 9.20
CA LEU A 110 13.45 10.20 7.94
C LEU A 110 14.23 11.49 8.10
N ASP A 111 15.32 11.63 7.35
CA ASP A 111 16.08 12.88 7.29
C ASP A 111 15.17 14.02 6.79
N ASN A 112 15.06 15.07 7.61
CA ASN A 112 14.45 16.38 7.38
C ASN A 112 13.24 16.39 6.45
N ASP A 113 12.07 16.69 7.02
CA ASP A 113 10.80 16.76 6.31
C ASP A 113 10.65 18.01 5.39
N GLY A 114 11.72 18.81 5.29
CA GLY A 114 11.79 20.01 4.46
C GLY A 114 11.20 21.25 5.14
N LEU A 115 10.74 21.12 6.38
CA LEU A 115 10.25 22.20 7.25
C LEU A 115 11.05 22.20 8.56
N ASP A 116 10.93 23.28 9.35
CA ASP A 116 11.58 23.36 10.66
C ASP A 116 10.95 22.33 11.63
N GLY A 117 11.77 21.41 12.16
CA GLY A 117 11.33 20.40 13.14
C GLY A 117 12.37 19.29 13.39
N PRO A 118 12.14 18.43 14.40
CA PRO A 118 12.94 17.23 14.58
C PRO A 118 12.66 16.21 13.48
N ASP A 119 13.67 15.45 13.10
CA ASP A 119 13.53 14.37 12.11
C ASP A 119 12.49 13.33 12.59
N PRO A 120 11.46 13.03 11.78
CA PRO A 120 10.44 12.06 12.17
C PRO A 120 11.02 10.64 12.19
N VAL A 121 10.57 9.86 13.16
CA VAL A 121 11.03 8.49 13.41
C VAL A 121 9.84 7.55 13.31
N VAL A 122 10.04 6.43 12.61
CA VAL A 122 9.09 5.32 12.53
C VAL A 122 9.59 4.20 13.42
N LYS A 123 8.71 3.70 14.28
CA LYS A 123 8.96 2.52 15.09
C LYS A 123 7.95 1.44 14.73
N ALA A 124 8.43 0.21 14.60
CA ALA A 124 7.58 -0.94 14.39
C ALA A 124 8.01 -2.08 15.30
N ARG A 125 7.04 -2.68 15.98
CA ARG A 125 7.18 -3.87 16.80
C ARG A 125 6.37 -5.00 16.18
N LEU A 126 7.04 -6.07 15.77
CA LEU A 126 6.44 -7.30 15.28
C LEU A 126 6.38 -8.30 16.41
N ILE A 127 5.18 -8.82 16.69
CA ILE A 127 4.96 -9.87 17.68
C ILE A 127 4.58 -11.14 16.90
N VAL A 128 5.49 -12.11 16.87
CA VAL A 128 5.30 -13.40 16.21
C VAL A 128 4.82 -14.41 17.23
N ARG A 129 3.69 -15.05 16.95
CA ARG A 129 3.12 -16.13 17.78
C ARG A 129 2.52 -17.21 16.89
N GLY A 130 3.14 -18.38 16.85
CA GLY A 130 2.71 -19.50 16.02
C GLY A 130 2.73 -19.14 14.54
N ASP A 131 1.55 -18.91 13.95
CA ASP A 131 1.41 -18.59 12.53
C ASP A 131 0.88 -17.18 12.24
N GLU A 132 0.92 -16.32 13.26
CA GLU A 132 0.43 -14.95 13.21
C GLU A 132 1.53 -13.92 13.53
N ILE A 133 1.42 -12.75 12.89
CA ILE A 133 2.25 -11.58 13.16
C ILE A 133 1.33 -10.41 13.48
N THR A 134 1.47 -9.84 14.68
CA THR A 134 0.88 -8.55 15.02
C THR A 134 1.91 -7.46 14.81
N VAL A 135 1.53 -6.36 14.16
CA VAL A 135 2.39 -5.21 13.92
C VAL A 135 1.87 -4.01 14.70
N ASP A 136 2.74 -3.44 15.52
CA ASP A 136 2.45 -2.27 16.34
C ASP A 136 3.40 -1.12 15.98
N TYR A 137 2.84 0.07 15.81
CA TYR A 137 3.57 1.28 15.44
C TYR A 137 3.72 2.28 16.61
N GLU A 138 3.38 1.86 17.83
CA GLU A 138 3.52 2.65 19.05
C GLU A 138 4.93 3.27 19.16
N GLY A 139 4.96 4.56 19.47
CA GLY A 139 6.21 5.33 19.57
C GLY A 139 6.76 5.86 18.24
N THR A 140 6.06 5.64 17.12
CA THR A 140 6.25 6.42 15.88
C THR A 140 5.90 7.89 16.11
N SER A 141 6.65 8.79 15.47
CA SER A 141 6.41 10.23 15.52
C SER A 141 4.97 10.59 15.13
N ALA A 142 4.43 11.62 15.77
CA ALA A 142 3.16 12.21 15.37
C ALA A 142 3.21 12.73 13.93
N GLN A 143 2.03 12.96 13.34
CA GLN A 143 1.93 13.57 12.01
C GLN A 143 2.79 14.84 11.90
N VAL A 144 3.42 15.00 10.75
CA VAL A 144 4.24 16.17 10.43
C VAL A 144 3.50 17.10 9.49
N ARG A 145 3.98 18.34 9.34
CA ARG A 145 3.31 19.36 8.51
C ARG A 145 3.61 19.21 7.03
N SER A 146 4.65 18.46 6.67
CA SER A 146 5.06 18.20 5.29
C SER A 146 4.31 17.02 4.66
N SER A 147 4.50 16.79 3.36
CA SER A 147 3.77 15.78 2.57
C SER A 147 4.17 14.32 2.79
N ILE A 148 4.99 14.01 3.79
CA ILE A 148 5.51 12.65 4.06
C ILE A 148 4.63 11.81 5.00
N ASN A 149 3.44 12.29 5.36
CA ASN A 149 2.51 11.51 6.19
C ASN A 149 1.96 10.29 5.44
N SER A 150 1.77 9.17 6.14
CA SER A 150 1.25 7.92 5.54
C SER A 150 -0.17 7.61 6.03
N PRO A 151 -1.17 7.49 5.15
CA PRO A 151 -2.51 7.03 5.52
C PRO A 151 -2.50 5.58 5.99
N PHE A 152 -3.48 5.19 6.81
CA PHE A 152 -3.61 3.82 7.32
C PHE A 152 -3.51 2.74 6.25
N ALA A 153 -4.28 2.91 5.17
CA ALA A 153 -4.33 1.95 4.08
C ALA A 153 -2.97 1.80 3.38
N SER A 154 -2.20 2.89 3.30
CA SER A 154 -0.83 2.89 2.79
C SER A 154 0.10 2.11 3.73
N THR A 155 0.03 2.40 5.03
CA THR A 155 0.81 1.68 6.06
C THR A 155 0.54 0.18 5.97
N ILE A 156 -0.73 -0.25 6.05
CA ILE A 156 -1.10 -1.67 5.93
C ILE A 156 -0.54 -2.27 4.65
N SER A 157 -0.77 -1.63 3.51
CA SER A 157 -0.36 -2.15 2.20
C SER A 157 1.16 -2.39 2.15
N VAL A 158 1.96 -1.45 2.64
CA VAL A 158 3.42 -1.61 2.64
C VAL A 158 3.84 -2.65 3.67
N THR A 159 3.33 -2.65 4.89
CA THR A 159 3.64 -3.67 5.91
C THR A 159 3.40 -5.08 5.38
N VAL A 160 2.22 -5.31 4.80
CA VAL A 160 1.84 -6.56 4.15
C VAL A 160 2.84 -6.89 3.04
N SER A 161 3.09 -5.96 2.10
CA SER A 161 4.05 -6.17 1.00
C SER A 161 5.44 -6.58 1.49
N CYS A 162 5.91 -5.93 2.55
CA CYS A 162 7.21 -6.17 3.16
C CYS A 162 7.30 -7.56 3.76
N LEU A 163 6.31 -7.94 4.59
CA LEU A 163 6.26 -9.26 5.21
C LEU A 163 6.22 -10.35 4.15
N LYS A 164 5.42 -10.21 3.10
CA LYS A 164 5.39 -11.18 2.01
C LYS A 164 6.72 -11.26 1.28
N ALA A 165 7.33 -10.12 0.93
CA ALA A 165 8.60 -10.11 0.22
C ALA A 165 9.74 -10.73 1.05
N ALA A 166 9.72 -10.56 2.38
CA ALA A 166 10.73 -11.13 3.27
C ALA A 166 10.49 -12.62 3.57
N LEU A 167 9.25 -13.03 3.76
CA LEU A 167 8.91 -14.37 4.26
C LEU A 167 8.57 -15.37 3.16
N THR A 168 8.27 -14.91 1.95
CA THR A 168 7.72 -15.76 0.91
C THR A 168 8.45 -15.62 -0.42
N SER A 169 8.32 -16.64 -1.26
CA SER A 169 8.88 -16.69 -2.60
C SER A 169 7.98 -15.99 -3.62
N ALA A 170 8.57 -15.56 -4.74
CA ALA A 170 7.90 -14.77 -5.77
C ALA A 170 6.73 -15.48 -6.48
N ASP A 171 6.60 -16.79 -6.32
CA ASP A 171 5.51 -17.62 -6.87
C ASP A 171 4.19 -17.47 -6.11
N ILE A 172 4.20 -16.93 -4.89
CA ILE A 172 2.96 -16.75 -4.11
C ILE A 172 2.23 -15.50 -4.62
N PRO A 173 0.95 -15.62 -5.03
CA PRO A 173 0.17 -14.48 -5.50
C PRO A 173 0.09 -13.36 -4.46
N PHE A 174 0.11 -12.10 -4.91
CA PHE A 174 -0.13 -10.95 -4.03
C PHE A 174 -1.63 -10.85 -3.77
N GLN A 175 -2.05 -11.32 -2.60
CA GLN A 175 -3.44 -11.27 -2.13
C GLN A 175 -3.45 -10.64 -0.75
N ARG A 176 -4.61 -10.19 -0.26
CA ARG A 176 -4.78 -9.84 1.16
C ARG A 176 -4.75 -11.15 1.97
N TRP A 177 -3.93 -11.23 3.01
CA TRP A 177 -3.97 -12.31 4.00
C TRP A 177 -4.25 -11.73 5.38
N GLY A 178 -5.05 -12.43 6.18
CA GLY A 178 -5.42 -12.03 7.53
C GLY A 178 -6.50 -10.95 7.61
N ASP A 179 -6.96 -10.73 8.84
CA ASP A 179 -8.03 -9.81 9.18
C ASP A 179 -7.48 -8.39 9.31
N ALA A 180 -7.57 -7.59 8.24
CA ALA A 180 -7.39 -6.15 8.42
C ALA A 180 -8.62 -5.58 9.12
N PRO A 181 -8.48 -4.66 10.10
CA PRO A 181 -9.61 -4.00 10.71
C PRO A 181 -10.48 -3.32 9.64
N ASP A 182 -11.79 -3.38 9.82
CA ASP A 182 -12.73 -2.69 8.95
C ASP A 182 -12.35 -1.20 8.87
N HIS A 183 -12.44 -0.62 7.66
CA HIS A 183 -12.07 0.77 7.36
C HIS A 183 -12.74 1.83 8.26
N GLY A 184 -13.67 1.44 9.13
CA GLY A 184 -14.40 2.32 10.06
C GLY A 184 -13.68 2.64 11.37
N ASP A 185 -12.70 1.85 11.81
CA ASP A 185 -12.01 2.10 13.09
C ASP A 185 -10.73 2.91 12.85
N ARG A 186 -10.81 4.22 13.07
CA ARG A 186 -9.64 5.10 13.14
C ARG A 186 -8.77 4.68 14.33
N ALA A 187 -7.64 4.04 14.06
CA ALA A 187 -6.61 3.85 15.07
C ALA A 187 -6.01 5.21 15.50
N GLU A 188 -5.62 5.32 16.76
CA GLU A 188 -4.98 6.51 17.32
C GLU A 188 -3.63 6.75 16.62
N GLY A 189 -3.33 8.00 16.21
CA GLY A 189 -2.11 8.33 15.46
C GLY A 189 -2.26 8.47 13.94
N MET A 190 -3.48 8.34 13.39
CA MET A 190 -3.72 8.63 11.96
C MET A 190 -3.43 10.08 11.59
N PRO A 191 -2.91 10.33 10.37
CA PRO A 191 -2.89 11.69 9.84
C PRO A 191 -4.31 12.24 9.84
N ALA A 192 -4.46 13.49 10.28
CA ALA A 192 -5.70 14.22 10.15
C ALA A 192 -6.13 14.22 8.68
N GLU A 193 -7.44 14.28 8.43
CA GLU A 193 -8.01 14.25 7.08
C GLU A 193 -7.47 15.36 6.16
N SER A 194 -6.99 16.46 6.76
CA SER A 194 -6.36 17.58 6.08
C SER A 194 -4.86 17.42 5.82
N ALA A 195 -4.22 16.38 6.37
CA ALA A 195 -2.77 16.20 6.28
C ALA A 195 -2.34 15.84 4.84
N PRO A 196 -1.20 16.37 4.35
CA PRO A 196 -0.66 16.04 3.03
C PRO A 196 0.02 14.66 3.04
N LEU A 197 -0.17 13.85 1.98
CA LEU A 197 0.08 12.39 1.97
C LEU A 197 0.93 11.89 0.79
N ARG A 198 1.26 12.75 -0.19
CA ARG A 198 1.83 12.32 -1.48
C ARG A 198 3.16 11.57 -1.38
N ALA A 199 3.95 11.81 -0.33
CA ALA A 199 5.22 11.14 -0.09
C ALA A 199 5.12 10.04 1.00
N GLY A 200 3.90 9.68 1.43
CA GLY A 200 3.66 8.71 2.51
C GLY A 200 4.14 7.28 2.24
N GLN A 201 4.60 6.95 1.03
CA GLN A 201 5.22 5.67 0.67
C GLN A 201 6.71 5.60 1.07
N ILE A 202 7.37 6.74 1.31
CA ILE A 202 8.80 6.79 1.67
C ILE A 202 9.00 6.24 3.09
N THR A 203 8.09 6.57 3.99
CA THR A 203 8.11 6.21 5.42
C THR A 203 8.08 4.70 5.64
N PRO A 204 7.19 3.92 5.00
CA PRO A 204 7.18 2.47 5.15
C PRO A 204 8.26 1.74 4.34
N ALA A 205 8.70 2.29 3.19
CA ALA A 205 9.74 1.69 2.36
C ALA A 205 11.14 1.71 3.00
N LYS A 206 11.43 2.71 3.84
CA LYS A 206 12.69 2.80 4.59
C LYS A 206 12.79 1.74 5.70
N LEU A 207 11.71 1.53 6.45
CA LEU A 207 11.60 0.44 7.44
C LEU A 207 11.90 -0.93 6.82
N PHE A 208 11.42 -1.17 5.60
CA PHE A 208 11.71 -2.40 4.85
C PHE A 208 13.19 -2.59 4.54
N ALA A 209 13.84 -1.55 4.02
CA ALA A 209 15.27 -1.59 3.68
C ALA A 209 16.14 -1.87 4.91
N ARG A 210 15.69 -1.49 6.11
CA ARG A 210 16.40 -1.76 7.36
C ARG A 210 16.26 -3.22 7.82
N VAL A 211 15.04 -3.76 7.80
CA VAL A 211 14.78 -5.17 8.15
C VAL A 211 15.59 -6.12 7.26
N GLN A 212 15.68 -5.84 5.95
CA GLN A 212 16.51 -6.66 5.05
C GLN A 212 18.01 -6.59 5.36
N ARG A 213 18.53 -5.43 5.76
CA ARG A 213 19.96 -5.25 6.09
C ARG A 213 20.35 -5.91 7.41
N ASP A 214 19.46 -5.89 8.39
CA ASP A 214 19.73 -6.52 9.68
C ASP A 214 19.70 -8.07 9.56
N ASP A 215 18.95 -8.63 8.59
CA ASP A 215 18.96 -10.07 8.25
C ASP A 215 20.26 -10.49 7.52
N GLU A 216 20.76 -9.67 6.60
CA GLU A 216 22.10 -9.86 5.98
C GLU A 216 23.24 -9.76 7.00
N GLY A 217 23.08 -8.94 8.05
CA GLY A 217 24.06 -8.78 9.13
C GLY A 217 24.05 -9.91 10.18
N ALA A 218 22.93 -10.64 10.32
CA ALA A 218 22.82 -11.79 11.21
C ALA A 218 23.49 -13.05 10.61
N GLY A 219 23.55 -13.16 9.28
CA GLY A 219 24.21 -14.26 8.57
C GLY A 219 25.75 -14.29 8.63
N HIS A 220 26.41 -13.28 9.21
CA HIS A 220 27.87 -13.15 9.20
C HIS A 220 28.55 -13.17 10.58
N ARG A 221 27.83 -13.50 11.66
CA ARG A 221 28.42 -13.67 13.02
C ARG A 221 28.35 -15.11 13.51
N GLY A 222 28.74 -16.05 12.65
CA GLY A 222 28.64 -17.47 12.93
C GLY A 222 29.71 -18.35 12.30
N THR A 223 30.90 -17.84 11.99
CA THR A 223 32.11 -18.65 11.74
C THR A 223 33.35 -17.76 11.88
N GLY A 224 34.19 -18.01 12.89
CA GLY A 224 35.48 -17.34 13.08
C GLY A 224 35.78 -17.03 14.53
#